data_AF-A0A1J7HKR6-F1
#
_entry.id   AF-A0A1J7HKR6-F1
#
_cell.length_a   1.000
_cell.length_b   1.000
_cell.length_c   1.000
_cell.angle_alpha   90.00
_cell.angle_beta   90.00
_cell.angle_gamma   90.00
#
_symmetry.space_group_name_H-M   'P 1'
#
loop_
_entity.id
_entity.type
_entity.pdbx_description
1 polymer ?
#
loop_
_entity_poly.entity_id
_entity_poly.type
_entity_poly.pdbx_seq_one_letter_code
_entity_poly.pdbx_strand_id
1 'polypeptide(L)'
;MSEKKRKMAHGERKVKVRDIEDSFSSFTIEETLKLRVGLLNWYDHNHRELPWRKTFKEEEKEEELQKNAYGVWVSEIMLQQTQVQTVIPYYNRWMLKWPTIHHLSQASLEEVNEMWAGLGYYRRARFLLEGAKQVIAEGGRIPKVASLLRKIPGIGDYTAGAIASIAFNEVVPVVDGNVVRVIARLKAVSTNPKKSVTVKRFWELAAEAVDPLRPGDFNQALMELGATVCTPLNPSCSSCPASEICQALSISKCDSSIAVTDYPIKVVKAKQRRDFSAVCAVELIGLDTVLDENPSTSKFILVKRPDEGLLAGLWEFPSAPLDGETVSSARREAVNQFLKKAFKIDTKKTCNIVLREDVGEFVHIFSHIRLKLYVELLVLQFKGGVDGLLKSQENETTTWKFVDSNSLSSMGLTSSVRKIVSKFKTSNRNKITRFAVQESSTSTTASAETETKTKEIKAAPKAEPTQKKPLAKAPAKSLPQMMEEDVIPSLKAIFEAQEDLSDIELVFQDNKLEGSFVNKGYPYSFWAFFPTGLTGPKGFSLSSYNSGSSTIEPFLVDEKKITARHIIFWVEKRLAAQGIIPVWKE
;
A
#
# COMPACT_ATOMS: atom_id res chain seq x y z
N MET A 1 54.65 29.83 58.23
CA MET A 1 55.18 29.18 57.01
C MET A 1 55.57 27.75 57.35
N SER A 2 55.38 26.72 56.52
CA SER A 2 54.24 26.42 55.65
C SER A 2 54.11 24.88 55.58
N GLU A 3 52.88 24.39 55.40
CA GLU A 3 52.54 23.09 54.80
C GLU A 3 53.51 21.89 54.96
N LYS A 4 53.34 21.14 56.06
CA LYS A 4 53.69 19.71 56.11
C LYS A 4 52.60 18.90 56.84
N LYS A 5 51.41 18.78 56.23
CA LYS A 5 50.38 17.78 56.59
C LYS A 5 49.24 17.73 55.56
N ARG A 6 49.30 16.75 54.64
CA ARG A 6 48.18 15.97 54.04
C ARG A 6 48.68 15.13 52.85
N LYS A 7 49.33 14.00 53.16
CA LYS A 7 49.34 12.82 52.28
C LYS A 7 48.51 11.74 52.97
N MET A 8 47.26 11.55 52.54
CA MET A 8 46.49 10.35 52.85
C MET A 8 45.67 9.96 51.63
N ALA A 9 45.60 8.65 51.45
CA ALA A 9 45.04 7.98 50.29
C ALA A 9 43.62 8.43 49.90
N HIS A 10 43.42 8.60 48.60
CA HIS A 10 42.26 8.01 47.93
C HIS A 10 42.76 7.39 46.62
N GLY A 11 42.61 6.07 46.51
CA GLY A 11 43.06 5.34 45.34
C GLY A 11 42.20 5.69 44.12
N GLU A 12 42.85 5.97 43.00
CA GLU A 12 42.18 6.02 41.70
C GLU A 12 41.56 4.65 41.41
N ARG A 13 40.27 4.49 41.68
CA ARG A 13 39.47 3.49 40.97
C ARG A 13 39.47 3.90 39.52
N LYS A 14 40.41 3.36 38.73
CA LYS A 14 40.28 3.30 37.27
C LYS A 14 38.90 2.74 36.97
N VAL A 15 37.98 3.60 36.58
CA VAL A 15 36.73 3.19 35.95
C VAL A 15 37.18 2.46 34.69
N LYS A 16 37.08 1.12 34.69
CA LYS A 16 37.14 0.35 33.46
C LYS A 16 36.02 0.89 32.59
N VAL A 17 36.38 1.70 31.60
CA VAL A 17 35.52 1.98 30.46
C VAL A 17 35.25 0.61 29.86
N ARG A 18 34.02 0.13 30.00
CA ARG A 18 33.59 -1.09 29.33
C ARG A 18 33.48 -0.75 27.86
N ASP A 19 34.00 -1.62 27.00
CA ASP A 19 33.84 -1.45 25.56
C ASP A 19 32.35 -1.43 25.20
N ILE A 20 31.99 -0.72 24.14
CA ILE A 20 30.59 -0.59 23.70
C ILE A 20 29.96 -1.96 23.36
N GLU A 21 30.77 -2.99 23.13
CA GLU A 21 30.35 -4.38 22.93
C GLU A 21 29.74 -5.03 24.20
N ASP A 22 30.16 -4.60 25.40
CA ASP A 22 29.57 -5.02 26.70
C ASP A 22 28.23 -4.33 27.02
N SER A 23 27.76 -3.39 26.18
CA SER A 23 26.64 -2.50 26.53
C SER A 23 25.25 -3.16 26.51
N PHE A 24 25.14 -4.41 26.06
CA PHE A 24 23.87 -5.16 25.99
C PHE A 24 24.04 -6.55 26.60
N SER A 25 23.46 -6.76 27.79
CA SER A 25 23.39 -8.08 28.42
C SER A 25 22.81 -9.11 27.44
N SER A 26 23.48 -10.26 27.30
CA SER A 26 22.90 -11.46 26.69
C SER A 26 21.69 -11.94 27.49
N PHE A 27 20.91 -12.86 26.92
CA PHE A 27 19.87 -13.53 27.69
C PHE A 27 20.50 -14.48 28.74
N THR A 28 19.99 -14.45 29.98
CA THR A 28 20.32 -15.50 30.95
C THR A 28 19.59 -16.80 30.60
N ILE A 29 20.08 -17.95 31.07
CA ILE A 29 19.42 -19.24 30.85
C ILE A 29 17.95 -19.20 31.31
N GLU A 30 17.68 -18.55 32.45
CA GLU A 30 16.31 -18.38 32.97
C GLU A 30 15.45 -17.45 32.10
N GLU A 31 15.99 -16.32 31.64
CA GLU A 31 15.29 -15.42 30.71
C GLU A 31 14.94 -16.16 29.39
N THR A 32 15.89 -16.90 28.82
CA THR A 32 15.70 -17.68 27.59
C THR A 32 14.62 -18.75 27.76
N LEU A 33 14.64 -19.52 28.85
CA LEU A 33 13.64 -20.55 29.12
C LEU A 33 12.24 -19.96 29.31
N LYS A 34 12.10 -18.87 30.09
CA LYS A 34 10.83 -18.16 30.26
C LYS A 34 10.32 -17.58 28.94
N LEU A 35 11.22 -17.00 28.12
CA LEU A 35 10.88 -16.50 26.80
C LEU A 35 10.34 -17.62 25.91
N ARG A 36 11.06 -18.73 25.75
CA ARG A 36 10.66 -19.87 24.90
C ARG A 36 9.31 -20.44 25.31
N VAL A 37 9.15 -20.80 26.59
CA VAL A 37 7.90 -21.42 27.09
C VAL A 37 6.73 -20.44 27.00
N GLY A 38 6.88 -19.21 27.47
CA GLY A 38 5.81 -18.22 27.44
C GLY A 38 5.39 -17.83 26.01
N LEU A 39 6.36 -17.66 25.11
CA LEU A 39 6.13 -17.25 23.74
C LEU A 39 5.50 -18.36 22.89
N LEU A 40 5.98 -19.60 22.99
CA LEU A 40 5.41 -20.74 22.26
C LEU A 40 4.00 -21.08 22.76
N ASN A 41 3.79 -21.16 24.08
CA ASN A 41 2.45 -21.39 24.64
C ASN A 41 1.45 -20.31 24.22
N TRP A 42 1.87 -19.04 24.17
CA TRP A 42 1.04 -17.96 23.65
C TRP A 42 0.76 -18.13 22.15
N TYR A 43 1.79 -18.42 21.35
CA TYR A 43 1.67 -18.58 19.90
C TYR A 43 0.68 -19.69 19.53
N ASP A 44 0.77 -20.85 20.18
CA ASP A 44 -0.10 -22.01 19.95
C ASP A 44 -1.60 -21.68 20.10
N HIS A 45 -1.94 -20.67 20.91
CA HIS A 45 -3.32 -20.23 21.15
C HIS A 45 -3.71 -18.92 20.44
N ASN A 46 -2.75 -18.14 19.90
CA ASN A 46 -2.98 -16.76 19.43
C ASN A 46 -2.44 -16.46 18.03
N HIS A 47 -1.77 -17.41 17.36
CA HIS A 47 -1.29 -17.20 16.01
C HIS A 47 -2.45 -16.99 15.03
N ARG A 48 -2.28 -16.06 14.09
CA ARG A 48 -3.25 -15.89 13.00
C ARG A 48 -3.13 -17.04 12.00
N GLU A 49 -4.27 -17.62 11.63
CA GLU A 49 -4.42 -18.46 10.46
C GLU A 49 -4.01 -17.70 9.19
N LEU A 50 -3.03 -18.22 8.46
CA LEU A 50 -2.50 -17.61 7.22
C LEU A 50 -2.23 -18.70 6.19
N PRO A 51 -2.47 -18.47 4.87
CA PRO A 51 -2.37 -19.53 3.85
C PRO A 51 -0.99 -20.21 3.70
N TRP A 52 0.06 -19.55 4.18
CA TRP A 52 1.45 -20.04 4.21
C TRP A 52 1.87 -20.64 5.56
N ARG A 53 1.05 -20.51 6.62
CA ARG A 53 1.28 -21.15 7.92
C ARG A 53 0.67 -22.54 7.94
N LYS A 54 1.30 -23.45 7.19
CA LYS A 54 0.94 -24.86 7.24
C LYS A 54 1.83 -25.58 8.25
N THR A 55 1.20 -26.24 9.21
CA THR A 55 1.88 -27.14 10.14
C THR A 55 2.14 -28.47 9.43
N PHE A 56 3.40 -28.84 9.29
CA PHE A 56 3.83 -30.12 8.69
C PHE A 56 4.27 -31.10 9.77
N LYS A 57 3.95 -32.38 9.60
CA LYS A 57 4.42 -33.46 10.48
C LYS A 57 5.72 -34.07 9.97
N GLU A 58 6.54 -34.59 10.88
CA GLU A 58 7.85 -35.21 10.55
C GLU A 58 7.73 -36.44 9.63
N GLU A 59 6.56 -37.06 9.58
CA GLU A 59 6.24 -38.24 8.75
C GLU A 59 5.92 -37.91 7.28
N GLU A 60 5.89 -36.62 6.90
CA GLU A 60 5.47 -36.20 5.56
C GLU A 60 6.55 -36.41 4.48
N LYS A 61 6.09 -36.68 3.26
CA LYS A 61 6.96 -36.96 2.12
C LYS A 61 7.81 -35.72 1.77
N GLU A 62 9.07 -35.95 1.40
CA GLU A 62 10.03 -34.92 0.97
C GLU A 62 9.43 -33.95 -0.07
N GLU A 63 8.55 -34.42 -0.96
CA GLU A 63 7.87 -33.58 -1.96
C GLU A 63 6.97 -32.50 -1.35
N GLU A 64 6.20 -32.83 -0.31
CA GLU A 64 5.36 -31.85 0.39
C GLU A 64 6.21 -30.92 1.27
N LEU A 65 7.32 -31.41 1.83
CA LEU A 65 8.31 -30.57 2.53
C LEU A 65 8.95 -29.53 1.60
N GLN A 66 9.33 -29.93 0.39
CA GLN A 66 9.87 -29.03 -0.64
C GLN A 66 8.83 -28.01 -1.12
N LYS A 67 7.57 -28.43 -1.26
CA LYS A 67 6.43 -27.57 -1.57
C LYS A 67 6.10 -26.59 -0.44
N ASN A 68 6.27 -27.00 0.82
CA ASN A 68 6.20 -26.10 1.97
C ASN A 68 7.32 -25.05 1.93
N ALA A 69 8.57 -25.48 1.77
CA ALA A 69 9.72 -24.57 1.67
C ALA A 69 9.56 -23.55 0.54
N TYR A 70 9.01 -23.97 -0.60
CA TYR A 70 8.63 -23.07 -1.69
C TYR A 70 7.50 -22.10 -1.28
N GLY A 71 6.44 -22.58 -0.63
CA GLY A 71 5.37 -21.74 -0.10
C GLY A 71 5.86 -20.67 0.89
N VAL A 72 6.68 -21.07 1.87
CA VAL A 72 7.34 -20.16 2.82
C VAL A 72 8.21 -19.15 2.06
N TRP A 73 9.03 -19.58 1.10
CA TRP A 73 9.86 -18.66 0.33
C TRP A 73 9.02 -17.61 -0.43
N VAL A 74 7.93 -18.02 -1.09
CA VAL A 74 7.01 -17.09 -1.76
C VAL A 74 6.40 -16.10 -0.77
N SER A 75 5.87 -16.56 0.37
CA SER A 75 5.25 -15.67 1.36
C SER A 75 6.24 -14.69 1.96
N GLU A 76 7.44 -15.13 2.33
CA GLU A 76 8.48 -14.27 2.90
C GLU A 76 8.94 -13.19 1.92
N ILE A 77 9.14 -13.54 0.64
CA ILE A 77 9.46 -12.55 -0.39
C ILE A 77 8.29 -11.57 -0.61
N MET A 78 7.03 -12.03 -0.58
CA MET A 78 5.86 -11.14 -0.68
C MET A 78 5.71 -10.20 0.53
N LEU A 79 5.97 -10.68 1.76
CA LEU A 79 5.80 -9.93 3.00
C LEU A 79 6.85 -8.82 3.21
N GLN A 80 7.99 -8.86 2.51
CA GLN A 80 8.99 -7.79 2.55
C GLN A 80 8.36 -6.41 2.27
N GLN A 81 8.28 -5.57 3.30
CA GLN A 81 7.68 -4.23 3.26
C GLN A 81 6.22 -4.18 2.75
N THR A 82 5.47 -5.29 2.86
CA THR A 82 4.08 -5.39 2.39
C THR A 82 3.21 -5.94 3.53
N GLN A 83 1.98 -5.45 3.68
CA GLN A 83 1.11 -5.87 4.78
C GLN A 83 0.51 -7.26 4.54
N VAL A 84 0.37 -8.06 5.60
CA VAL A 84 -0.19 -9.43 5.56
C VAL A 84 -1.52 -9.50 4.80
N GLN A 85 -2.46 -8.60 5.10
CA GLN A 85 -3.79 -8.57 4.45
C GLN A 85 -3.70 -8.30 2.94
N THR A 86 -2.74 -7.49 2.50
CA THR A 86 -2.47 -7.26 1.07
C THR A 86 -1.86 -8.51 0.42
N VAL A 87 -1.03 -9.28 1.13
CA VAL A 87 -0.33 -10.45 0.57
C VAL A 87 -1.25 -11.64 0.34
N ILE A 88 -2.21 -11.92 1.25
CA ILE A 88 -3.14 -13.08 1.17
C ILE A 88 -3.70 -13.34 -0.24
N PRO A 89 -4.37 -12.38 -0.92
CA PRO A 89 -4.93 -12.61 -2.26
C PRO A 89 -3.89 -12.73 -3.38
N TYR A 90 -2.65 -12.26 -3.20
CA TYR A 90 -1.57 -12.49 -4.17
C TYR A 90 -0.94 -13.86 -3.97
N TYR A 91 -0.68 -14.25 -2.72
CA TYR A 91 -0.16 -15.57 -2.38
C TYR A 91 -1.09 -16.67 -2.89
N ASN A 92 -2.40 -16.58 -2.61
CA ASN A 92 -3.37 -17.60 -3.05
C ASN A 92 -3.40 -17.75 -4.58
N ARG A 93 -3.40 -16.64 -5.34
CA ARG A 93 -3.37 -16.67 -6.80
C ARG A 93 -2.03 -17.17 -7.35
N TRP A 94 -0.92 -16.80 -6.72
CA TRP A 94 0.41 -17.24 -7.09
C TRP A 94 0.56 -18.75 -6.91
N MET A 95 0.21 -19.28 -5.74
CA MET A 95 0.29 -20.71 -5.44
C MET A 95 -0.71 -21.54 -6.24
N LEU A 96 -1.82 -20.95 -6.71
CA LEU A 96 -2.73 -21.59 -7.67
C LEU A 96 -2.11 -21.72 -9.07
N LYS A 97 -1.42 -20.68 -9.57
CA LYS A 97 -0.78 -20.70 -10.90
C LYS A 97 0.52 -21.51 -10.91
N TRP A 98 1.35 -21.35 -9.87
CA TRP A 98 2.65 -21.99 -9.74
C TRP A 98 2.75 -22.67 -8.37
N PRO A 99 2.17 -23.89 -8.20
CA PRO A 99 2.10 -24.59 -6.91
C PRO A 99 3.44 -25.18 -6.44
N THR A 100 4.43 -25.29 -7.32
CA THR A 100 5.79 -25.74 -6.97
C THR A 100 6.86 -24.89 -7.66
N ILE A 101 8.09 -24.94 -7.14
CA ILE A 101 9.25 -24.25 -7.72
C ILE A 101 9.51 -24.59 -9.19
N HIS A 102 9.21 -25.81 -9.63
CA HIS A 102 9.30 -26.21 -11.04
C HIS A 102 8.30 -25.47 -11.92
N HIS A 103 7.06 -25.25 -11.45
CA HIS A 103 6.08 -24.48 -12.21
C HIS A 103 6.54 -23.02 -12.39
N LEU A 104 7.11 -22.44 -11.34
CA LEU A 104 7.65 -21.08 -11.40
C LEU A 104 8.89 -20.98 -12.30
N SER A 105 9.80 -21.96 -12.29
CA SER A 105 11.01 -21.90 -13.10
C SER A 105 10.74 -21.86 -14.61
N GLN A 106 9.62 -22.41 -15.06
CA GLN A 106 9.19 -22.38 -16.47
C GLN A 106 8.46 -21.07 -16.85
N ALA A 107 8.15 -20.20 -15.89
CA ALA A 107 7.45 -18.95 -16.15
C ALA A 107 8.32 -17.93 -16.91
N SER A 108 7.65 -17.12 -17.72
CA SER A 108 8.23 -15.89 -18.28
C SER A 108 8.30 -14.78 -17.22
N LEU A 109 9.21 -13.82 -17.42
CA LEU A 109 9.28 -12.64 -16.55
C LEU A 109 8.04 -11.74 -16.69
N GLU A 110 7.38 -11.74 -17.86
CA GLU A 110 6.16 -10.97 -18.09
C GLU A 110 5.01 -11.51 -17.23
N GLU A 111 4.74 -12.81 -17.27
CA GLU A 111 3.72 -13.43 -16.41
C GLU A 111 4.00 -13.23 -14.91
N VAL A 112 5.27 -13.33 -14.50
CA VAL A 112 5.67 -13.11 -13.10
C VAL A 112 5.40 -11.67 -12.69
N ASN A 113 5.72 -10.70 -13.55
CA ASN A 113 5.40 -9.29 -13.32
C ASN A 113 3.88 -9.04 -13.27
N GLU A 114 3.10 -9.73 -14.10
CA GLU A 114 1.64 -9.62 -14.09
C GLU A 114 1.01 -10.17 -12.81
N MET A 115 1.44 -11.35 -12.35
CA MET A 115 0.99 -11.92 -11.08
C MET A 115 1.43 -11.09 -9.86
N TRP A 116 2.52 -10.34 -9.97
CA TRP A 116 3.02 -9.41 -8.95
C TRP A 116 2.40 -8.00 -9.02
N ALA A 117 1.55 -7.71 -10.01
CA ALA A 117 1.15 -6.36 -10.40
C ALA A 117 0.30 -5.61 -9.36
N GLY A 118 0.99 -4.93 -8.44
CA GLY A 118 0.38 -4.13 -7.36
C GLY A 118 1.10 -4.26 -6.02
N LEU A 119 1.85 -5.35 -5.79
CA LEU A 119 2.66 -5.55 -4.58
C LEU A 119 3.86 -4.59 -4.50
N GLY A 120 4.31 -4.06 -5.65
CA GLY A 120 5.49 -3.20 -5.72
C GLY A 120 6.80 -3.95 -5.46
N TYR A 121 7.92 -3.23 -5.58
CA TYR A 121 9.28 -3.79 -5.46
C TYR A 121 9.50 -5.02 -6.38
N TYR A 122 9.16 -4.91 -7.66
CA TYR A 122 9.15 -6.00 -8.65
C TYR A 122 10.48 -6.77 -8.81
N ARG A 123 11.62 -6.16 -8.43
CA ARG A 123 12.91 -6.88 -8.33
C ARG A 123 12.83 -8.13 -7.42
N ARG A 124 11.93 -8.15 -6.42
CA ARG A 124 11.61 -9.32 -5.59
C ARG A 124 11.07 -10.49 -6.43
N ALA A 125 10.09 -10.23 -7.29
CA ALA A 125 9.49 -11.22 -8.17
C ALA A 125 10.50 -11.76 -9.18
N ARG A 126 11.32 -10.87 -9.76
CA ARG A 126 12.42 -11.24 -10.66
C ARG A 126 13.42 -12.17 -9.97
N PHE A 127 13.90 -11.83 -8.77
CA PHE A 127 14.83 -12.69 -8.04
C PHE A 127 14.20 -14.03 -7.62
N LEU A 128 12.91 -14.06 -7.28
CA LEU A 128 12.19 -15.30 -6.98
C LEU A 128 12.14 -16.24 -8.21
N LEU A 129 11.96 -15.68 -9.42
CA LEU A 129 12.05 -16.44 -10.68
C LEU A 129 13.48 -16.90 -10.99
N GLU A 130 14.48 -16.03 -10.82
CA GLU A 130 15.90 -16.38 -11.03
C GLU A 130 16.36 -17.47 -10.07
N GLY A 131 16.04 -17.34 -8.78
CA GLY A 131 16.33 -18.34 -7.77
C GLY A 131 15.64 -19.66 -8.06
N ALA A 132 14.37 -19.65 -8.49
CA ALA A 132 13.67 -20.86 -8.91
C ALA A 132 14.37 -21.57 -10.08
N LYS A 133 14.83 -20.81 -11.09
CA LYS A 133 15.61 -21.34 -12.22
C LYS A 133 16.94 -21.94 -11.77
N GLN A 134 17.66 -21.28 -10.86
CA GLN A 134 18.90 -21.80 -10.30
C GLN A 134 18.69 -23.11 -9.51
N VAL A 135 17.69 -23.17 -8.63
CA VAL A 135 17.41 -24.39 -7.85
C VAL A 135 17.06 -25.56 -8.77
N ILE A 136 16.32 -25.35 -9.87
CA ILE A 136 16.08 -26.39 -10.86
C ILE A 136 17.37 -26.83 -11.57
N ALA A 137 18.25 -25.90 -11.94
CA ALA A 137 19.55 -26.22 -12.52
C ALA A 137 20.48 -26.99 -11.56
N GLU A 138 20.37 -26.76 -10.25
CA GLU A 138 21.14 -27.41 -9.18
C GLU A 138 20.52 -28.73 -8.67
N GLY A 139 19.57 -29.32 -9.40
CA GLY A 139 18.97 -30.63 -9.08
C GLY A 139 17.57 -30.59 -8.47
N GLY A 140 16.90 -29.44 -8.49
CA GLY A 140 15.46 -29.31 -8.26
C GLY A 140 14.99 -29.32 -6.81
N ARG A 141 15.89 -29.25 -5.83
CA ARG A 141 15.56 -29.25 -4.40
C ARG A 141 16.03 -27.96 -3.72
N ILE A 142 15.13 -27.33 -2.98
CA ILE A 142 15.44 -26.19 -2.13
C ILE A 142 16.41 -26.67 -1.02
N PRO A 143 17.58 -26.02 -0.83
CA PRO A 143 18.53 -26.40 0.20
C PRO A 143 17.94 -26.28 1.61
N LYS A 144 18.19 -27.28 2.46
CA LYS A 144 17.66 -27.32 3.83
C LYS A 144 18.37 -26.38 4.82
N VAL A 145 19.51 -25.82 4.42
CA VAL A 145 20.46 -25.11 5.30
C VAL A 145 20.59 -23.65 4.88
N ALA A 146 20.45 -22.72 5.82
CA ALA A 146 20.49 -21.27 5.62
C ALA A 146 21.81 -20.78 4.99
N SER A 147 22.93 -21.46 5.22
CA SER A 147 24.21 -21.16 4.56
C SER A 147 24.22 -21.46 3.05
N LEU A 148 23.40 -22.41 2.60
CA LEU A 148 23.23 -22.74 1.19
C LEU A 148 22.13 -21.89 0.55
N LEU A 149 21.01 -21.67 1.25
CA LEU A 149 19.93 -20.79 0.82
C LEU A 149 20.42 -19.38 0.48
N ARG A 150 21.37 -18.82 1.25
CA ARG A 150 21.99 -17.50 0.99
C ARG A 150 22.80 -17.40 -0.31
N LYS A 151 23.06 -18.52 -1.00
CA LYS A 151 23.72 -18.52 -2.32
C LYS A 151 22.74 -18.26 -3.47
N ILE A 152 21.43 -18.33 -3.20
CA ILE A 152 20.36 -18.15 -4.18
C ILE A 152 20.04 -16.65 -4.32
N PRO A 153 19.96 -16.10 -5.56
CA PRO A 153 19.60 -14.71 -5.83
C PRO A 153 18.37 -14.23 -5.06
N GLY A 154 18.51 -13.08 -4.38
CA GLY A 154 17.46 -12.46 -3.59
C GLY A 154 17.20 -13.06 -2.22
N ILE A 155 17.84 -14.19 -1.83
CA ILE A 155 17.76 -14.74 -0.48
C ILE A 155 18.86 -14.12 0.40
N GLY A 156 18.48 -13.15 1.24
CA GLY A 156 19.34 -12.65 2.33
C GLY A 156 19.21 -13.46 3.62
N ASP A 157 19.97 -13.09 4.67
CA ASP A 157 19.99 -13.82 5.96
C ASP A 157 18.58 -14.04 6.55
N TYR A 158 17.71 -13.03 6.47
CA TYR A 158 16.31 -13.11 6.93
C TYR A 158 15.54 -14.24 6.22
N THR A 159 15.51 -14.24 4.89
CA THR A 159 14.74 -15.21 4.11
C THR A 159 15.34 -16.61 4.20
N ALA A 160 16.67 -16.71 4.28
CA ALA A 160 17.35 -18.00 4.51
C ALA A 160 16.99 -18.59 5.87
N GLY A 161 17.07 -17.80 6.94
CA GLY A 161 16.68 -18.24 8.29
C GLY A 161 15.19 -18.61 8.37
N ALA A 162 14.32 -17.86 7.69
CA ALA A 162 12.88 -18.12 7.68
C ALA A 162 12.55 -19.44 6.99
N ILE A 163 13.07 -19.68 5.78
CA ILE A 163 12.87 -20.95 5.06
C ILE A 163 13.47 -22.11 5.88
N ALA A 164 14.71 -21.99 6.36
CA ALA A 164 15.40 -23.07 7.04
C ALA A 164 14.75 -23.45 8.38
N SER A 165 14.37 -22.46 9.20
CA SER A 165 13.72 -22.74 10.49
C SER A 165 12.27 -23.17 10.36
N ILE A 166 11.48 -22.58 9.44
CA ILE A 166 10.03 -22.86 9.30
C ILE A 166 9.78 -24.14 8.51
N ALA A 167 10.54 -24.40 7.44
CA ALA A 167 10.30 -25.55 6.57
C ALA A 167 11.23 -26.74 6.84
N PHE A 168 12.38 -26.54 7.48
CA PHE A 168 13.40 -27.59 7.67
C PHE A 168 13.90 -27.74 9.11
N ASN A 169 13.28 -27.05 10.09
CA ASN A 169 13.64 -27.06 11.51
C ASN A 169 15.13 -26.77 11.81
N GLU A 170 15.83 -26.02 10.95
CA GLU A 170 17.20 -25.56 11.27
C GLU A 170 17.13 -24.54 12.43
N VAL A 171 17.97 -24.73 13.44
CA VAL A 171 18.05 -23.86 14.63
C VAL A 171 18.83 -22.58 14.29
N VAL A 172 18.18 -21.69 13.53
CA VAL A 172 18.72 -20.40 13.08
C VAL A 172 17.76 -19.24 13.39
N PRO A 173 18.28 -18.04 13.70
CA PRO A 173 17.46 -16.86 13.97
C PRO A 173 16.83 -16.26 12.72
N VAL A 174 15.73 -15.56 12.93
CA VAL A 174 15.06 -14.70 11.95
C VAL A 174 14.88 -13.32 12.56
N VAL A 175 15.40 -12.28 11.89
CA VAL A 175 15.36 -10.89 12.42
C VAL A 175 14.77 -9.92 11.40
N ASP A 176 13.54 -9.48 11.66
CA ASP A 176 12.86 -8.39 10.95
C ASP A 176 12.65 -7.14 11.82
N GLY A 177 11.90 -6.16 11.32
CA GLY A 177 11.56 -4.95 12.09
C GLY A 177 10.63 -5.21 13.30
N ASN A 178 9.94 -6.35 13.37
CA ASN A 178 9.16 -6.77 14.53
C ASN A 178 10.06 -7.38 15.60
N VAL A 179 10.91 -8.34 15.23
CA VAL A 179 11.90 -8.99 16.11
C VAL A 179 12.88 -7.97 16.69
N VAL A 180 13.44 -7.07 15.86
CA VAL A 180 14.30 -5.96 16.33
C VAL A 180 13.60 -5.13 17.42
N ARG A 181 12.32 -4.82 17.25
CA ARG A 181 11.55 -4.03 18.22
C ARG A 181 11.26 -4.81 19.51
N VAL A 182 10.95 -6.10 19.40
CA VAL A 182 10.74 -6.97 20.56
C VAL A 182 12.03 -7.10 21.36
N ILE A 183 13.14 -7.54 20.74
CA ILE A 183 14.42 -7.71 21.42
C ILE A 183 14.92 -6.39 22.01
N ALA A 184 14.76 -5.27 21.29
CA ALA A 184 15.14 -3.96 21.82
C ALA A 184 14.38 -3.57 23.09
N ARG A 185 13.12 -3.99 23.25
CA ARG A 185 12.34 -3.75 24.47
C ARG A 185 12.67 -4.76 25.56
N LEU A 186 12.86 -6.02 25.20
CA LEU A 186 13.26 -7.08 26.14
C LEU A 186 14.61 -6.76 26.82
N LYS A 187 15.59 -6.24 26.07
CA LYS A 187 16.95 -5.95 26.56
C LYS A 187 17.30 -4.45 26.62
N ALA A 188 16.28 -3.58 26.67
CA ALA A 188 16.39 -2.12 26.77
C ALA A 188 17.45 -1.47 25.84
N VAL A 189 17.50 -1.91 24.57
CA VAL A 189 18.46 -1.47 23.55
C VAL A 189 18.09 -0.08 23.01
N SER A 190 18.59 0.98 23.63
CA SER A 190 18.37 2.39 23.26
C SER A 190 19.32 2.90 22.16
N THR A 191 19.78 2.06 21.24
CA THR A 191 20.63 2.49 20.12
C THR A 191 19.88 2.52 18.78
N ASN A 192 20.46 3.21 17.80
CA ASN A 192 19.90 3.29 16.45
C ASN A 192 19.90 1.87 15.81
N PRO A 193 18.72 1.26 15.55
CA PRO A 193 18.62 -0.12 15.10
C PRO A 193 19.12 -0.37 13.67
N LYS A 194 19.60 0.66 12.96
CA LYS A 194 20.18 0.57 11.61
C LYS A 194 21.71 0.63 11.58
N LYS A 195 22.38 0.85 12.71
CA LYS A 195 23.85 0.75 12.78
C LYS A 195 24.27 -0.71 12.64
N SER A 196 25.30 -1.00 11.85
CA SER A 196 25.78 -2.37 11.58
C SER A 196 26.07 -3.18 12.86
N VAL A 197 26.75 -2.57 13.83
CA VAL A 197 27.04 -3.17 15.14
C VAL A 197 25.75 -3.54 15.89
N THR A 198 24.78 -2.62 15.94
CA THR A 198 23.47 -2.85 16.57
C THR A 198 22.68 -3.95 15.85
N VAL A 199 22.71 -3.99 14.51
CA VAL A 199 22.08 -5.05 13.71
C VAL A 199 22.71 -6.40 14.04
N LYS A 200 24.04 -6.51 14.03
CA LYS A 200 24.77 -7.73 14.40
C LYS A 200 24.35 -8.23 15.79
N ARG A 201 24.25 -7.31 16.77
CA ARG A 201 23.84 -7.68 18.14
C ARG A 201 22.38 -8.18 18.22
N PHE A 202 21.46 -7.66 17.40
CA PHE A 202 20.10 -8.22 17.33
C PHE A 202 20.08 -9.64 16.74
N TRP A 203 20.94 -9.94 15.76
CA TRP A 203 21.11 -11.29 15.23
C TRP A 203 21.70 -12.27 16.26
N GLU A 204 22.70 -11.82 17.04
CA GLU A 204 23.26 -12.60 18.15
C GLU A 204 22.22 -12.88 19.25
N LEU A 205 21.51 -11.85 19.72
CA LEU A 205 20.46 -12.00 20.74
C LEU A 205 19.28 -12.86 20.26
N ALA A 206 18.96 -12.84 18.97
CA ALA A 206 17.99 -13.76 18.40
C ALA A 206 18.53 -15.19 18.39
N ALA A 207 19.79 -15.42 18.01
CA ALA A 207 20.41 -16.74 18.02
C ALA A 207 20.50 -17.35 19.43
N GLU A 208 20.80 -16.54 20.45
CA GLU A 208 20.74 -16.94 21.87
C GLU A 208 19.33 -17.40 22.29
N ALA A 209 18.28 -16.80 21.72
CA ALA A 209 16.89 -16.99 22.12
C ALA A 209 16.15 -18.12 21.40
N VAL A 210 16.45 -18.39 20.12
CA VAL A 210 15.77 -19.40 19.27
C VAL A 210 15.58 -20.73 20.00
N ASP A 211 14.38 -21.28 19.96
CA ASP A 211 14.10 -22.59 20.55
C ASP A 211 14.75 -23.73 19.72
N PRO A 212 15.47 -24.66 20.35
CA PRO A 212 16.16 -25.75 19.64
C PRO A 212 15.25 -26.89 19.18
N LEU A 213 14.01 -26.96 19.66
CA LEU A 213 13.03 -28.00 19.30
C LEU A 213 11.99 -27.46 18.29
N ARG A 214 11.59 -26.20 18.42
CA ARG A 214 10.59 -25.53 17.57
C ARG A 214 11.13 -24.20 16.99
N PRO A 215 12.26 -24.19 16.26
CA PRO A 215 12.89 -22.94 15.81
C PRO A 215 11.99 -22.14 14.86
N GLY A 216 11.29 -22.80 13.95
CA GLY A 216 10.34 -22.18 13.03
C GLY A 216 9.18 -21.48 13.74
N ASP A 217 8.51 -22.19 14.67
CA ASP A 217 7.43 -21.61 15.46
C ASP A 217 7.93 -20.49 16.37
N PHE A 218 9.10 -20.63 16.99
CA PHE A 218 9.67 -19.58 17.83
C PHE A 218 9.95 -18.29 17.03
N ASN A 219 10.56 -18.42 15.85
CA ASN A 219 10.81 -17.28 14.96
C ASN A 219 9.49 -16.63 14.52
N GLN A 220 8.49 -17.43 14.13
CA GLN A 220 7.17 -16.91 13.77
C GLN A 220 6.45 -16.26 14.95
N ALA A 221 6.55 -16.82 16.15
CA ALA A 221 5.97 -16.30 17.37
C ALA A 221 6.59 -14.96 17.76
N LEU A 222 7.91 -14.79 17.59
CA LEU A 222 8.60 -13.54 17.87
C LEU A 222 8.19 -12.43 16.89
N MET A 223 8.02 -12.78 15.61
CA MET A 223 7.44 -11.89 14.60
C MET A 223 5.97 -11.54 14.91
N GLU A 224 5.15 -12.54 15.28
CA GLU A 224 3.73 -12.39 15.60
C GLU A 224 3.51 -11.52 16.84
N LEU A 225 4.32 -11.74 17.89
CA LEU A 225 4.31 -10.94 19.11
C LEU A 225 4.60 -9.48 18.79
N GLY A 226 5.61 -9.20 17.96
CA GLY A 226 5.88 -7.85 17.49
C GLY A 226 4.71 -7.25 16.71
N ALA A 227 4.13 -8.02 15.78
CA ALA A 227 3.04 -7.57 14.91
C ALA A 227 1.73 -7.26 15.66
N THR A 228 1.38 -8.06 16.68
CA THR A 228 0.03 -8.04 17.30
C THR A 228 0.00 -7.48 18.73
N VAL A 229 1.04 -7.71 19.54
CA VAL A 229 1.07 -7.33 20.96
C VAL A 229 2.07 -6.20 21.22
N CYS A 230 3.33 -6.39 20.85
CA CYS A 230 4.43 -5.45 21.07
C CYS A 230 4.50 -4.41 19.92
N THR A 231 3.37 -3.75 19.65
CA THR A 231 3.21 -2.85 18.50
C THR A 231 4.07 -1.57 18.60
N PRO A 232 4.31 -0.83 17.51
CA PRO A 232 5.18 0.35 17.53
C PRO A 232 4.73 1.48 18.47
N LEU A 233 3.41 1.73 18.59
CA LEU A 233 2.86 2.90 19.30
C LEU A 233 2.11 2.54 20.58
N ASN A 234 1.31 1.47 20.58
CA ASN A 234 0.44 1.09 21.70
C ASN A 234 0.65 -0.40 22.02
N PRO A 235 1.78 -0.78 22.65
CA PRO A 235 2.04 -2.17 22.97
C PRO A 235 1.14 -2.65 24.13
N SER A 236 0.51 -3.81 23.97
CA SER A 236 -0.35 -4.45 24.98
C SER A 236 0.49 -5.16 26.04
N CYS A 237 1.31 -4.41 26.78
CA CYS A 237 2.28 -4.95 27.73
C CYS A 237 1.67 -5.82 28.85
N SER A 238 0.41 -5.57 29.23
CA SER A 238 -0.31 -6.35 30.25
C SER A 238 -0.72 -7.75 29.79
N SER A 239 -0.84 -7.98 28.48
CA SER A 239 -1.17 -9.29 27.88
C SER A 239 0.04 -9.90 27.14
N CYS A 240 1.25 -9.41 27.41
CA CYS A 240 2.46 -9.86 26.73
C CYS A 240 3.06 -11.08 27.45
N PRO A 241 3.25 -12.24 26.77
CA PRO A 241 3.82 -13.44 27.37
C PRO A 241 5.28 -13.27 27.85
N ALA A 242 6.00 -12.29 27.31
CA ALA A 242 7.37 -11.96 27.71
C ALA A 242 7.45 -10.72 28.63
N SER A 243 6.34 -10.32 29.25
CA SER A 243 6.28 -9.10 30.08
C SER A 243 7.15 -9.16 31.34
N GLU A 244 7.29 -10.33 31.97
CA GLU A 244 8.09 -10.52 33.18
C GLU A 244 9.59 -10.24 32.98
N ILE A 245 10.12 -10.63 31.81
CA ILE A 245 11.53 -10.47 31.44
C ILE A 245 11.81 -9.20 30.63
N CYS A 246 10.80 -8.33 30.45
CA CYS A 246 10.92 -7.16 29.59
C CYS A 246 11.59 -5.99 30.34
N GLN A 247 12.88 -5.78 30.10
CA GLN A 247 13.67 -4.75 30.79
C GLN A 247 13.10 -3.33 30.55
N ALA A 248 12.65 -3.00 29.34
CA ALA A 248 12.01 -1.70 29.07
C ALA A 248 10.68 -1.51 29.84
N LEU A 249 9.92 -2.58 30.08
CA LEU A 249 8.70 -2.52 30.90
C LEU A 249 9.04 -2.37 32.39
N SER A 250 10.09 -3.03 32.86
CA SER A 250 10.60 -2.86 34.22
C SER A 250 11.04 -1.41 34.47
N ILE A 251 11.86 -0.85 33.57
CA ILE A 251 12.30 0.56 33.62
C ILE A 251 11.09 1.50 33.62
N SER A 252 10.14 1.32 32.71
CA SER A 252 8.94 2.18 32.60
C SER A 252 7.99 2.10 33.81
N LYS A 253 8.04 1.01 34.59
CA LYS A 253 7.33 0.90 35.89
C LYS A 253 8.05 1.62 37.02
N CYS A 254 9.38 1.73 36.96
CA CYS A 254 10.20 2.42 37.96
C CYS A 254 10.34 3.93 37.69
N ASP A 255 10.35 4.34 36.42
CA ASP A 255 10.47 5.73 35.97
C ASP A 255 9.40 6.01 34.89
N SER A 256 8.38 6.79 35.28
CA SER A 256 7.26 7.16 34.41
C SER A 256 7.62 8.15 33.30
N SER A 257 8.85 8.71 33.31
CA SER A 257 9.36 9.54 32.20
C SER A 257 9.88 8.72 31.03
N ILE A 258 10.13 7.42 31.22
CA ILE A 258 10.64 6.49 30.21
C ILE A 258 9.52 5.55 29.76
N ALA A 259 9.21 5.53 28.47
CA ALA A 259 8.20 4.65 27.90
C ALA A 259 8.83 3.43 27.23
N VAL A 260 8.12 2.29 27.26
CA VAL A 260 8.48 1.08 26.47
C VAL A 260 8.60 1.41 24.96
N THR A 261 7.92 2.45 24.49
CA THR A 261 7.96 2.93 23.11
C THR A 261 9.22 3.71 22.72
N ASP A 262 10.09 4.04 23.67
CA ASP A 262 11.37 4.72 23.41
C ASP A 262 12.45 3.74 22.94
N TYR A 263 12.17 2.44 23.06
CA TYR A 263 13.00 1.33 22.60
C TYR A 263 12.38 0.66 21.35
N PRO A 264 13.13 0.49 20.25
CA PRO A 264 14.43 1.13 19.95
C PRO A 264 14.26 2.61 19.56
N ILE A 265 15.36 3.38 19.56
CA ILE A 265 15.33 4.80 19.18
C ILE A 265 14.77 4.98 17.76
N LYS A 266 13.80 5.90 17.62
CA LYS A 266 13.19 6.29 16.36
C LYS A 266 14.22 6.95 15.44
N VAL A 267 14.50 6.30 14.31
CA VAL A 267 15.42 6.85 13.29
C VAL A 267 14.66 7.80 12.36
N VAL A 268 15.11 9.05 12.28
CA VAL A 268 14.60 10.04 11.32
C VAL A 268 14.75 9.50 9.90
N LYS A 269 13.67 9.52 9.11
CA LYS A 269 13.71 9.10 7.70
C LYS A 269 14.31 10.21 6.85
N ALA A 270 15.17 9.84 5.90
CA ALA A 270 15.67 10.78 4.90
C ALA A 270 14.51 11.34 4.05
N LYS A 271 14.64 12.60 3.61
CA LYS A 271 13.66 13.25 2.73
C LYS A 271 13.70 12.60 1.34
N GLN A 272 12.52 12.31 0.78
CA GLN A 272 12.39 11.75 -0.57
C GLN A 272 12.89 12.76 -1.62
N ARG A 273 13.54 12.26 -2.68
CA ARG A 273 13.86 13.04 -3.88
C ARG A 273 12.56 13.45 -4.58
N ARG A 274 12.52 14.64 -5.19
CA ARG A 274 11.37 15.11 -5.97
C ARG A 274 11.73 14.99 -7.45
N ASP A 275 10.96 14.18 -8.17
CA ASP A 275 11.18 13.88 -9.59
C ASP A 275 9.93 14.31 -10.37
N PHE A 276 10.10 14.67 -11.64
CA PHE A 276 9.03 15.14 -12.51
C PHE A 276 9.06 14.38 -13.84
N SER A 277 7.90 14.06 -14.41
CA SER A 277 7.83 13.43 -15.73
C SER A 277 6.54 13.79 -16.47
N ALA A 278 6.66 14.03 -17.76
CA ALA A 278 5.54 14.10 -18.70
C ALA A 278 5.25 12.71 -19.26
N VAL A 279 3.99 12.29 -19.24
CA VAL A 279 3.52 10.99 -19.73
C VAL A 279 2.41 11.21 -20.76
N CYS A 280 2.49 10.49 -21.86
CA CYS A 280 1.58 10.60 -22.99
C CYS A 280 0.90 9.26 -23.25
N ALA A 281 -0.40 9.17 -22.98
CA ALA A 281 -1.20 8.05 -23.45
C ALA A 281 -1.46 8.26 -24.94
N VAL A 282 -0.78 7.50 -25.80
CA VAL A 282 -0.95 7.57 -27.25
C VAL A 282 -1.99 6.54 -27.67
N GLU A 283 -3.10 7.02 -28.22
CA GLU A 283 -4.23 6.23 -28.75
C GLU A 283 -4.21 6.32 -30.28
N LEU A 284 -4.32 5.18 -30.97
CA LEU A 284 -4.43 5.12 -32.42
C LEU A 284 -5.85 4.73 -32.85
N ILE A 285 -6.37 5.44 -33.85
CA ILE A 285 -7.70 5.21 -34.45
C ILE A 285 -7.55 4.89 -35.94
N GLY A 286 -8.41 4.00 -36.46
CA GLY A 286 -8.39 3.57 -37.86
C GLY A 286 -7.31 2.53 -38.15
N LEU A 287 -7.07 1.62 -37.21
CA LEU A 287 -6.06 0.57 -37.31
C LEU A 287 -6.67 -0.74 -37.87
N ASP A 288 -7.20 -0.67 -39.08
CA ASP A 288 -7.83 -1.81 -39.76
C ASP A 288 -6.77 -2.86 -40.16
N THR A 289 -6.42 -3.72 -39.21
CA THR A 289 -5.67 -4.95 -39.48
C THR A 289 -6.59 -5.94 -40.21
N VAL A 290 -6.16 -6.41 -41.39
CA VAL A 290 -6.90 -7.26 -42.35
C VAL A 290 -7.29 -8.65 -41.80
N LEU A 291 -7.15 -8.87 -40.49
CA LEU A 291 -7.39 -10.12 -39.77
C LEU A 291 -8.32 -9.98 -38.55
N ASP A 292 -8.75 -8.76 -38.18
CA ASP A 292 -9.68 -8.53 -37.06
C ASP A 292 -11.13 -8.34 -37.58
N GLU A 293 -12.03 -9.27 -37.27
CA GLU A 293 -13.47 -9.21 -37.67
C GLU A 293 -14.28 -8.11 -36.94
N ASN A 294 -13.62 -7.19 -36.20
CA ASN A 294 -14.28 -6.23 -35.32
C ASN A 294 -13.66 -4.81 -35.47
N PRO A 295 -14.08 -4.02 -36.48
CA PRO A 295 -13.37 -2.83 -36.98
C PRO A 295 -13.61 -1.57 -36.14
N SER A 296 -13.46 -1.66 -34.80
CA SER A 296 -13.80 -0.53 -33.90
C SER A 296 -12.96 -0.42 -32.61
N THR A 297 -11.83 -1.14 -32.50
CA THR A 297 -10.95 -1.03 -31.32
C THR A 297 -9.83 -0.01 -31.50
N SER A 298 -9.81 1.02 -30.65
CA SER A 298 -8.65 1.89 -30.53
C SER A 298 -7.51 1.17 -29.80
N LYS A 299 -6.30 1.28 -30.35
CA LYS A 299 -5.08 0.59 -29.88
C LYS A 299 -4.12 1.61 -29.27
N PHE A 300 -3.66 1.35 -28.05
CA PHE A 300 -2.74 2.21 -27.30
C PHE A 300 -1.30 1.72 -27.41
N ILE A 301 -0.34 2.64 -27.35
CA ILE A 301 1.09 2.33 -27.33
C ILE A 301 1.58 2.19 -25.88
N LEU A 302 2.21 1.05 -25.56
CA LEU A 302 2.99 0.86 -24.34
C LEU A 302 4.47 0.60 -24.66
N VAL A 303 5.35 1.10 -23.81
CA VAL A 303 6.81 0.91 -23.84
C VAL A 303 7.21 0.03 -22.66
N LYS A 304 8.10 -0.93 -22.89
CA LYS A 304 8.75 -1.70 -21.83
C LYS A 304 9.91 -0.89 -21.28
N ARG A 305 9.93 -0.65 -19.97
CA ARG A 305 11.08 -0.03 -19.30
C ARG A 305 12.31 -0.95 -19.39
N PRO A 306 13.55 -0.41 -19.37
CA PRO A 306 14.77 -1.21 -19.33
C PRO A 306 14.74 -2.28 -18.24
N ASP A 307 15.47 -3.39 -18.41
CA ASP A 307 15.49 -4.49 -17.43
C ASP A 307 16.28 -4.16 -16.13
N GLU A 308 16.73 -2.92 -15.98
CA GLU A 308 17.34 -2.36 -14.78
C GLU A 308 16.74 -1.01 -14.35
N GLY A 309 17.00 -0.61 -13.10
CA GLY A 309 16.56 0.67 -12.54
C GLY A 309 15.14 0.67 -11.96
N LEU A 310 14.51 1.85 -11.94
CA LEU A 310 13.16 2.03 -11.39
C LEU A 310 12.11 1.37 -12.29
N LEU A 311 11.27 0.52 -11.69
CA LEU A 311 10.20 -0.22 -12.38
C LEU A 311 10.70 -1.07 -13.56
N ALA A 312 11.90 -1.64 -13.40
CA ALA A 312 12.59 -2.44 -14.41
C ALA A 312 11.71 -3.51 -15.09
N GLY A 313 11.76 -3.57 -16.41
CA GLY A 313 11.08 -4.57 -17.24
C GLY A 313 9.55 -4.45 -17.33
N LEU A 314 8.94 -3.41 -16.76
CA LEU A 314 7.48 -3.21 -16.74
C LEU A 314 6.99 -2.33 -17.89
N TRP A 315 5.73 -2.51 -18.26
CA TRP A 315 5.05 -1.71 -19.28
C TRP A 315 4.54 -0.38 -18.73
N GLU A 316 4.75 0.70 -19.48
CA GLU A 316 4.23 2.04 -19.21
C GLU A 316 3.82 2.78 -20.50
N PHE A 317 3.09 3.88 -20.35
CA PHE A 317 2.88 4.82 -21.46
C PHE A 317 4.16 5.60 -21.76
N PRO A 318 4.40 6.00 -23.03
CA PRO A 318 5.48 6.90 -23.43
C PRO A 318 5.71 8.04 -22.43
N SER A 319 6.93 8.14 -21.89
CA SER A 319 7.27 9.08 -20.83
C SER A 319 8.59 9.80 -21.09
N ALA A 320 8.68 11.05 -20.64
CA ALA A 320 9.88 11.87 -20.66
C ALA A 320 10.17 12.40 -19.24
N PRO A 321 11.41 12.31 -18.72
CA PRO A 321 11.80 12.95 -17.48
C PRO A 321 11.84 14.48 -17.64
N LEU A 322 11.65 15.21 -16.55
CA LEU A 322 11.70 16.67 -16.49
C LEU A 322 12.55 17.12 -15.29
N ASP A 323 13.32 18.20 -15.46
CA ASP A 323 14.19 18.74 -14.40
C ASP A 323 13.43 19.53 -13.31
N GLY A 324 12.13 19.77 -13.49
CA GLY A 324 11.30 20.57 -12.58
C GLY A 324 9.83 20.64 -13.00
N GLU A 325 9.09 21.53 -12.34
CA GLU A 325 7.72 21.89 -12.78
C GLU A 325 7.81 22.79 -14.02
N THR A 326 7.08 22.44 -15.08
CA THR A 326 7.16 23.13 -16.38
C THR A 326 5.79 23.33 -17.02
N VAL A 327 5.69 24.39 -17.85
CA VAL A 327 4.49 24.72 -18.62
C VAL A 327 4.14 23.63 -19.64
N SER A 328 2.86 23.56 -20.04
CA SER A 328 2.33 22.51 -20.92
C SER A 328 3.08 22.39 -22.26
N SER A 329 3.54 23.51 -22.84
CA SER A 329 4.32 23.52 -24.08
C SER A 329 5.66 22.78 -23.96
N ALA A 330 6.42 23.00 -22.89
CA ALA A 330 7.68 22.31 -22.63
C ALA A 330 7.48 20.81 -22.38
N ARG A 331 6.43 20.45 -21.61
CA ARG A 331 6.03 19.05 -21.39
C ARG A 331 5.71 18.34 -22.72
N ARG A 332 4.93 18.98 -23.59
CA ARG A 332 4.56 18.49 -24.91
C ARG A 332 5.75 18.31 -25.84
N GLU A 333 6.70 19.22 -25.80
CA GLU A 333 7.90 19.14 -26.64
C GLU A 333 8.82 17.99 -26.20
N ALA A 334 9.04 17.81 -24.90
CA ALA A 334 9.80 16.66 -24.39
C ALA A 334 9.17 15.31 -24.81
N VAL A 335 7.84 15.20 -24.74
CA VAL A 335 7.09 14.05 -25.25
C VAL A 335 7.25 13.90 -26.77
N ASN A 336 7.11 14.97 -27.56
CA ASN A 336 7.25 14.91 -29.02
C ASN A 336 8.64 14.39 -29.42
N GLN A 337 9.69 14.85 -28.74
CA GLN A 337 11.06 14.41 -28.98
C GLN A 337 11.25 12.94 -28.63
N PHE A 338 10.65 12.47 -27.52
CA PHE A 338 10.62 11.05 -27.19
C PHE A 338 9.89 10.25 -28.26
N LEU A 339 8.67 10.65 -28.66
CA LEU A 339 7.88 9.93 -29.67
C LEU A 339 8.59 9.84 -31.03
N LYS A 340 9.22 10.94 -31.45
CA LYS A 340 10.01 11.00 -32.69
C LYS A 340 11.28 10.15 -32.62
N LYS A 341 11.96 10.09 -31.47
CA LYS A 341 13.17 9.28 -31.29
C LYS A 341 12.86 7.78 -31.16
N ALA A 342 11.81 7.43 -30.42
CA ALA A 342 11.49 6.05 -30.06
C ALA A 342 10.62 5.31 -31.08
N PHE A 343 9.76 6.02 -31.83
CA PHE A 343 8.81 5.41 -32.77
C PHE A 343 8.82 6.05 -34.16
N LYS A 344 9.69 7.04 -34.42
CA LYS A 344 9.71 7.85 -35.66
C LYS A 344 8.38 8.58 -35.94
N ILE A 345 7.50 8.70 -34.95
CA ILE A 345 6.24 9.44 -35.02
C ILE A 345 6.55 10.94 -35.01
N ASP A 346 6.50 11.56 -36.18
CA ASP A 346 6.55 13.01 -36.33
C ASP A 346 5.12 13.53 -36.43
N THR A 347 4.62 14.07 -35.32
CA THR A 347 3.22 14.53 -35.16
C THR A 347 2.81 15.66 -36.12
N LYS A 348 3.75 16.22 -36.90
CA LYS A 348 3.47 17.18 -37.99
C LYS A 348 3.53 16.55 -39.39
N LYS A 349 4.24 15.43 -39.57
CA LYS A 349 4.48 14.81 -40.88
C LYS A 349 3.77 13.47 -41.08
N THR A 350 3.91 12.52 -40.14
CA THR A 350 3.49 11.12 -40.33
C THR A 350 2.03 10.85 -39.92
N CYS A 351 1.48 11.67 -39.04
CA CYS A 351 0.15 11.47 -38.45
C CYS A 351 -0.72 12.73 -38.58
N ASN A 352 -2.04 12.56 -38.51
CA ASN A 352 -2.98 13.59 -38.12
C ASN A 352 -3.20 13.49 -36.61
N ILE A 353 -3.16 14.64 -35.91
CA ILE A 353 -3.58 14.72 -34.50
C ILE A 353 -5.10 14.91 -34.49
N VAL A 354 -5.83 13.91 -33.98
CA VAL A 354 -7.30 13.97 -33.82
C VAL A 354 -7.65 14.72 -32.54
N LEU A 355 -6.92 14.43 -31.45
CA LEU A 355 -7.08 15.08 -30.15
C LEU A 355 -5.72 15.15 -29.43
N ARG A 356 -5.45 16.25 -28.73
CA ARG A 356 -4.38 16.32 -27.73
C ARG A 356 -4.81 17.16 -26.53
N GLU A 357 -4.95 16.54 -25.37
CA GLU A 357 -5.46 17.19 -24.16
C GLU A 357 -4.60 16.90 -22.92
N ASP A 358 -4.50 17.87 -22.01
CA ASP A 358 -3.92 17.65 -20.69
C ASP A 358 -4.98 17.00 -19.79
N VAL A 359 -4.71 15.76 -19.37
CA VAL A 359 -5.59 14.91 -18.53
C VAL A 359 -5.32 15.18 -17.03
N GLY A 360 -4.40 16.11 -16.76
CA GLY A 360 -4.04 16.61 -15.44
C GLY A 360 -2.87 15.86 -14.81
N GLU A 361 -2.52 16.28 -13.60
CA GLU A 361 -1.38 15.78 -12.85
C GLU A 361 -1.77 14.88 -11.67
N PHE A 362 -0.82 14.07 -11.19
CA PHE A 362 -0.89 13.45 -9.88
C PHE A 362 0.51 13.12 -9.34
N VAL A 363 0.61 12.88 -8.02
CA VAL A 363 1.86 12.46 -7.38
C VAL A 363 1.83 10.97 -7.10
N HIS A 364 2.85 10.25 -7.55
CA HIS A 364 3.14 8.86 -7.18
C HIS A 364 4.29 8.83 -6.17
N ILE A 365 4.13 8.06 -5.09
CA ILE A 365 5.09 8.04 -3.97
C ILE A 365 5.76 6.67 -3.89
N PHE A 366 7.07 6.66 -4.10
CA PHE A 366 7.97 5.55 -3.78
C PHE A 366 8.69 5.84 -2.46
N SER A 367 9.27 4.83 -1.82
CA SER A 367 9.99 5.00 -0.54
C SER A 367 11.15 6.00 -0.58
N HIS A 368 11.75 6.24 -1.75
CA HIS A 368 12.89 7.16 -1.95
C HIS A 368 12.60 8.33 -2.92
N ILE A 369 11.50 8.28 -3.68
CA ILE A 369 11.14 9.26 -4.73
C ILE A 369 9.68 9.68 -4.57
N ARG A 370 9.42 10.98 -4.66
CA ARG A 370 8.11 11.59 -4.85
C ARG A 370 8.03 12.08 -6.31
N LEU A 371 7.43 11.26 -7.17
CA LEU A 371 7.34 11.50 -8.61
C LEU A 371 6.04 12.24 -8.94
N LYS A 372 6.14 13.45 -9.48
CA LYS A 372 5.00 14.19 -10.03
C LYS A 372 4.85 13.86 -11.52
N LEU A 373 3.70 13.31 -11.88
CA LEU A 373 3.35 12.87 -13.22
C LEU A 373 2.38 13.86 -13.84
N TYR A 374 2.72 14.36 -15.02
CA TYR A 374 1.86 15.19 -15.86
C TYR A 374 1.34 14.33 -17.01
N VAL A 375 0.02 14.18 -17.14
CA VAL A 375 -0.58 13.22 -18.08
C VAL A 375 -1.25 13.97 -19.23
N GLU A 376 -0.93 13.61 -20.46
CA GLU A 376 -1.74 13.98 -21.63
C GLU A 376 -2.25 12.75 -22.39
N LEU A 377 -3.38 12.93 -23.06
CA LEU A 377 -3.92 11.99 -24.06
C LEU A 377 -3.61 12.56 -25.45
N LEU A 378 -3.05 11.74 -26.32
CA LEU A 378 -2.74 12.06 -27.71
C LEU A 378 -3.37 11.02 -28.63
N VAL A 379 -4.41 11.41 -29.34
CA VAL A 379 -5.12 10.56 -30.29
C VAL A 379 -4.62 10.86 -31.70
N LEU A 380 -4.09 9.84 -32.38
CA LEU A 380 -3.49 9.95 -33.71
C LEU A 380 -4.19 9.06 -34.74
N GLN A 381 -4.20 9.53 -35.98
CA GLN A 381 -4.56 8.75 -37.16
C GLN A 381 -3.38 8.78 -38.15
N PHE A 382 -2.98 7.63 -38.68
CA PHE A 382 -1.86 7.55 -39.63
C PHE A 382 -2.29 7.94 -41.05
N LYS A 383 -1.41 8.63 -41.79
CA LYS A 383 -1.70 9.13 -43.14
C LYS A 383 -1.52 8.10 -44.28
N GLY A 384 -1.08 6.88 -43.98
CA GLY A 384 -0.71 5.89 -45.00
C GLY A 384 -0.57 4.45 -44.49
N GLY A 385 -1.42 4.03 -43.54
CA GLY A 385 -1.36 2.70 -42.92
C GLY A 385 -0.24 2.53 -41.89
N VAL A 386 -0.23 1.38 -41.21
CA VAL A 386 0.69 1.07 -40.08
C VAL A 386 1.98 0.37 -40.51
N ASP A 387 2.05 -0.14 -41.73
CA ASP A 387 3.14 -0.99 -42.23
C ASP A 387 4.53 -0.37 -42.08
N GLY A 388 4.63 0.96 -42.16
CA GLY A 388 5.89 1.69 -41.95
C GLY A 388 6.38 1.69 -40.50
N LEU A 389 5.49 1.48 -39.52
CA LEU A 389 5.82 1.41 -38.09
C LEU A 389 6.11 -0.02 -37.63
N LEU A 390 5.39 -1.00 -38.18
CA LEU A 390 5.61 -2.42 -37.86
C LEU A 390 6.97 -2.92 -38.39
N LYS A 391 7.38 -2.46 -39.58
CA LYS A 391 8.67 -2.81 -40.18
C LYS A 391 9.90 -2.19 -39.47
N SER A 392 9.74 -1.35 -38.45
CA SER A 392 10.87 -0.77 -37.73
C SER A 392 11.25 -1.48 -36.42
N GLN A 393 10.43 -2.40 -35.91
CA GLN A 393 10.69 -3.13 -34.66
C GLN A 393 12.00 -3.93 -34.68
N GLU A 394 12.43 -4.46 -35.83
CA GLU A 394 13.58 -5.36 -35.93
C GLU A 394 14.95 -4.71 -35.62
N ASN A 395 15.02 -3.37 -35.53
CA ASN A 395 16.27 -2.62 -35.33
C ASN A 395 16.21 -1.56 -34.20
N GLU A 396 15.19 -1.60 -33.33
CA GLU A 396 14.96 -0.56 -32.31
C GLU A 396 15.42 -0.98 -30.90
N THR A 397 16.12 -0.08 -30.21
CA THR A 397 16.62 -0.30 -28.83
C THR A 397 15.54 -0.25 -27.75
N THR A 398 14.30 0.04 -28.13
CA THR A 398 13.17 0.28 -27.22
C THR A 398 12.07 -0.72 -27.54
N THR A 399 11.81 -1.69 -26.65
CA THR A 399 10.71 -2.63 -26.83
C THR A 399 9.37 -1.94 -26.58
N TRP A 400 8.44 -2.04 -27.53
CA TRP A 400 7.10 -1.46 -27.44
C TRP A 400 6.03 -2.41 -27.99
N LYS A 401 4.77 -2.26 -27.56
CA LYS A 401 3.63 -3.03 -28.09
C LYS A 401 2.35 -2.22 -28.18
N PHE A 402 1.47 -2.62 -29.10
CA PHE A 402 0.07 -2.16 -29.13
C PHE A 402 -0.79 -2.97 -28.17
N VAL A 403 -1.75 -2.31 -27.53
CA VAL A 403 -2.72 -2.92 -26.61
C VAL A 403 -4.10 -2.30 -26.80
N ASP A 404 -5.13 -3.11 -26.96
CA ASP A 404 -6.51 -2.61 -27.09
C ASP A 404 -7.00 -1.92 -25.80
N SER A 405 -7.87 -0.94 -25.95
CA SER A 405 -8.51 -0.21 -24.83
C SER A 405 -9.19 -1.12 -23.79
N ASN A 406 -9.65 -2.30 -24.21
CA ASN A 406 -10.23 -3.32 -23.33
C ASN A 406 -9.13 -4.05 -22.53
N SER A 407 -8.16 -4.63 -23.23
CA SER A 407 -7.01 -5.38 -22.71
C SER A 407 -6.14 -4.59 -21.72
N LEU A 408 -6.06 -3.27 -21.89
CA LEU A 408 -5.42 -2.33 -20.94
C LEU A 408 -5.93 -2.45 -19.49
N SER A 409 -7.14 -2.98 -19.28
CA SER A 409 -7.77 -3.08 -17.95
C SER A 409 -7.46 -4.39 -17.23
N SER A 410 -7.16 -5.46 -17.98
CA SER A 410 -6.83 -6.80 -17.46
C SER A 410 -5.33 -7.04 -17.32
N MET A 411 -4.50 -6.29 -18.04
CA MET A 411 -3.03 -6.37 -17.93
C MET A 411 -2.50 -6.03 -16.53
N GLY A 412 -1.40 -6.69 -16.16
CA GLY A 412 -0.65 -6.47 -14.92
C GLY A 412 0.14 -5.15 -14.88
N LEU A 413 -0.52 -4.02 -15.12
CA LEU A 413 0.09 -2.69 -15.17
C LEU A 413 0.40 -2.14 -13.77
N THR A 414 1.40 -1.27 -13.67
CA THR A 414 1.75 -0.60 -12.41
C THR A 414 0.63 0.31 -11.90
N SER A 415 0.60 0.58 -10.59
CA SER A 415 -0.46 1.42 -9.99
C SER A 415 -0.40 2.90 -10.41
N SER A 416 0.71 3.40 -10.96
CA SER A 416 0.76 4.68 -11.68
C SER A 416 0.06 4.58 -13.04
N VAL A 417 0.37 3.56 -13.83
CA VAL A 417 -0.23 3.35 -15.16
C VAL A 417 -1.74 3.09 -15.05
N ARG A 418 -2.19 2.27 -14.10
CA ARG A 418 -3.64 2.05 -13.85
C ARG A 418 -4.39 3.35 -13.51
N LYS A 419 -3.75 4.30 -12.79
CA LYS A 419 -4.31 5.64 -12.53
C LYS A 419 -4.36 6.53 -13.77
N ILE A 420 -3.44 6.35 -14.72
CA ILE A 420 -3.49 7.04 -16.02
C ILE A 420 -4.66 6.48 -16.85
N VAL A 421 -4.81 5.15 -16.91
CA VAL A 421 -5.94 4.49 -17.61
C VAL A 421 -7.29 4.95 -17.07
N SER A 422 -7.48 5.00 -15.75
CA SER A 422 -8.75 5.47 -15.18
C SER A 422 -9.05 6.94 -15.52
N LYS A 423 -8.02 7.82 -15.54
CA LYS A 423 -8.20 9.24 -15.86
C LYS A 423 -8.67 9.48 -17.30
N PHE A 424 -8.06 8.85 -18.31
CA PHE A 424 -8.47 9.09 -19.70
C PHE A 424 -9.77 8.36 -20.08
N LYS A 425 -10.10 7.21 -19.45
CA LYS A 425 -11.41 6.56 -19.65
C LYS A 425 -12.57 7.45 -19.19
N THR A 426 -12.39 8.24 -18.13
CA THR A 426 -13.35 9.27 -17.71
C THR A 426 -13.41 10.43 -18.72
N SER A 427 -12.29 10.83 -19.32
CA SER A 427 -12.27 11.94 -20.31
C SER A 427 -12.97 11.57 -21.62
N ASN A 428 -12.66 10.41 -22.22
CA ASN A 428 -13.26 9.98 -23.50
C ASN A 428 -14.79 9.80 -23.41
N ARG A 429 -15.30 9.27 -22.27
CA ARG A 429 -16.75 9.13 -22.03
C ARG A 429 -17.51 10.47 -22.08
N ASN A 430 -16.88 11.58 -21.71
CA ASN A 430 -17.51 12.90 -21.68
C ASN A 430 -17.52 13.62 -23.05
N LYS A 431 -16.91 13.04 -24.09
CA LYS A 431 -16.80 13.66 -25.43
C LYS A 431 -17.51 12.89 -26.54
N ILE A 432 -17.58 11.56 -26.47
CA ILE A 432 -18.34 10.76 -27.43
C ILE A 432 -19.84 11.15 -27.39
N THR A 433 -20.37 11.45 -26.20
CA THR A 433 -21.72 12.02 -26.00
C THR A 433 -21.90 13.45 -26.52
N ARG A 434 -20.84 14.21 -26.78
CA ARG A 434 -20.94 15.57 -27.34
C ARG A 434 -20.92 15.60 -28.86
N PHE A 435 -20.20 14.69 -29.51
CA PHE A 435 -20.26 14.54 -30.97
C PHE A 435 -21.60 13.96 -31.44
N ALA A 436 -22.21 13.06 -30.67
CA ALA A 436 -23.52 12.47 -31.00
C ALA A 436 -24.73 13.43 -30.88
N VAL A 437 -24.55 14.65 -30.32
CA VAL A 437 -25.64 15.61 -30.07
C VAL A 437 -25.58 16.83 -31.01
N GLN A 438 -24.49 17.02 -31.77
CA GLN A 438 -24.34 18.18 -32.67
C GLN A 438 -25.00 18.02 -34.06
N GLU A 439 -25.61 16.88 -34.38
CA GLU A 439 -26.35 16.69 -35.65
C GLU A 439 -27.88 16.86 -35.51
N SER A 440 -28.41 17.26 -34.35
CA SER A 440 -29.86 17.47 -34.18
C SER A 440 -30.22 18.82 -33.55
N SER A 441 -31.16 19.52 -34.19
CA SER A 441 -31.92 20.71 -33.75
C SER A 441 -31.22 22.07 -33.73
N THR A 442 -31.26 22.74 -34.90
CA THR A 442 -31.46 24.20 -34.98
C THR A 442 -32.95 24.54 -34.97
N SER A 443 -33.42 25.44 -34.07
CA SER A 443 -34.37 26.54 -34.38
C SER A 443 -35.00 27.20 -33.14
N THR A 444 -34.97 28.54 -33.08
CA THR A 444 -36.00 29.47 -32.50
C THR A 444 -36.45 29.37 -31.02
N THR A 445 -36.80 30.43 -30.27
CA THR A 445 -36.44 31.89 -30.19
C THR A 445 -37.21 32.50 -28.99
N ALA A 446 -36.58 33.39 -28.21
CA ALA A 446 -37.20 34.38 -27.28
C ALA A 446 -38.05 33.81 -26.11
N SER A 447 -38.37 34.52 -25.01
CA SER A 447 -38.26 35.95 -24.66
C SER A 447 -37.87 36.14 -23.18
N ALA A 448 -37.58 37.39 -22.78
CA ALA A 448 -37.27 37.77 -21.39
C ALA A 448 -38.52 37.96 -20.51
N GLU A 449 -38.35 37.95 -19.18
CA GLU A 449 -38.75 39.09 -18.32
C GLU A 449 -38.11 39.03 -16.91
N THR A 450 -38.35 40.05 -16.09
CA THR A 450 -37.47 40.52 -15.00
C THR A 450 -38.26 40.73 -13.68
N GLU A 451 -37.60 41.27 -12.65
CA GLU A 451 -38.17 41.95 -11.45
C GLU A 451 -38.63 41.11 -10.23
N THR A 452 -38.71 41.66 -9.00
CA THR A 452 -37.73 42.48 -8.23
C THR A 452 -37.91 42.23 -6.70
N LYS A 453 -36.82 42.37 -5.93
CA LYS A 453 -36.67 42.58 -4.46
C LYS A 453 -37.92 42.87 -3.59
N THR A 454 -37.86 42.39 -2.34
CA THR A 454 -38.30 43.19 -1.17
C THR A 454 -37.40 43.05 0.07
N LYS A 455 -37.42 44.09 0.93
CA LYS A 455 -36.70 44.35 2.19
C LYS A 455 -37.72 44.46 3.35
N GLU A 456 -37.43 44.39 4.67
CA GLU A 456 -36.26 44.06 5.52
C GLU A 456 -36.72 44.19 7.01
N ILE A 457 -35.79 44.21 7.99
CA ILE A 457 -35.80 45.00 9.26
C ILE A 457 -35.88 44.22 10.60
N LYS A 458 -34.73 44.18 11.32
CA LYS A 458 -34.42 44.50 12.77
C LYS A 458 -35.34 44.01 13.92
N ALA A 459 -34.90 43.75 15.17
CA ALA A 459 -33.58 43.69 15.84
C ALA A 459 -33.68 42.99 17.24
N ALA A 460 -32.53 42.83 17.95
CA ALA A 460 -32.34 42.08 19.21
C ALA A 460 -32.69 42.86 20.52
N PRO A 461 -32.51 42.31 21.76
CA PRO A 461 -31.17 42.15 22.39
C PRO A 461 -30.95 40.92 23.34
N LYS A 462 -29.70 40.86 23.87
CA LYS A 462 -29.00 39.80 24.64
C LYS A 462 -29.58 39.40 26.02
N ALA A 463 -29.29 38.16 26.45
CA ALA A 463 -28.90 37.83 27.83
C ALA A 463 -28.09 36.51 27.92
N GLU A 464 -27.03 36.49 28.74
CA GLU A 464 -26.20 35.35 29.16
C GLU A 464 -25.63 35.69 30.56
N PRO A 465 -25.09 34.75 31.37
CA PRO A 465 -25.28 33.30 31.40
C PRO A 465 -25.69 32.79 32.81
N THR A 466 -26.21 31.56 32.94
CA THR A 466 -26.21 30.82 34.22
C THR A 466 -25.79 29.37 34.04
N GLN A 467 -24.77 28.96 34.80
CA GLN A 467 -24.25 27.58 34.79
C GLN A 467 -25.25 26.62 35.43
N LYS A 468 -25.47 25.44 34.81
CA LYS A 468 -26.07 24.27 35.46
C LYS A 468 -25.13 23.07 35.38
N LYS A 469 -25.08 22.29 36.47
CA LYS A 469 -24.27 21.08 36.63
C LYS A 469 -24.58 20.04 35.55
N PRO A 470 -23.61 19.17 35.18
CA PRO A 470 -23.83 18.13 34.17
C PRO A 470 -24.84 17.09 34.66
N LEU A 471 -25.88 16.84 33.85
CA LEU A 471 -26.77 15.70 34.05
C LEU A 471 -26.04 14.37 33.80
N ALA A 472 -26.53 13.31 34.42
CA ALA A 472 -26.01 11.96 34.26
C ALA A 472 -26.01 11.53 32.77
N LYS A 473 -25.00 10.76 32.35
CA LYS A 473 -24.93 10.20 31.00
C LYS A 473 -26.16 9.32 30.75
N ALA A 474 -26.96 9.71 29.75
CA ALA A 474 -27.95 8.83 29.16
C ALA A 474 -27.30 7.50 28.70
N PRO A 475 -28.02 6.37 28.74
CA PRO A 475 -27.50 5.10 28.23
C PRO A 475 -27.07 5.24 26.77
N ALA A 476 -26.02 4.52 26.38
CA ALA A 476 -25.54 4.58 25.01
C ALA A 476 -26.57 3.96 24.07
N LYS A 477 -27.10 4.75 23.12
CA LYS A 477 -28.01 4.28 22.08
C LYS A 477 -27.41 3.08 21.33
N SER A 478 -28.26 2.12 20.95
CA SER A 478 -27.84 1.03 20.07
C SER A 478 -27.47 1.56 18.67
N LEU A 479 -26.78 0.74 17.86
CA LEU A 479 -26.40 1.13 16.51
C LEU A 479 -27.61 1.53 15.63
N PRO A 480 -28.72 0.76 15.56
CA PRO A 480 -29.90 1.15 14.78
C PRO A 480 -30.53 2.47 15.29
N GLN A 481 -30.74 2.60 16.60
CA GLN A 481 -31.32 3.81 17.20
C GLN A 481 -30.48 5.07 16.92
N MET A 482 -29.16 4.98 17.01
CA MET A 482 -28.29 6.11 16.67
C MET A 482 -28.30 6.42 15.16
N MET A 483 -28.49 5.41 14.30
CA MET A 483 -28.61 5.63 12.86
C MET A 483 -29.90 6.36 12.50
N GLU A 484 -31.03 5.91 13.05
CA GLU A 484 -32.35 6.49 12.80
C GLU A 484 -32.55 7.87 13.46
N GLU A 485 -32.12 8.03 14.71
CA GLU A 485 -32.38 9.27 15.48
C GLU A 485 -31.32 10.36 15.27
N ASP A 486 -30.04 10.01 15.07
CA ASP A 486 -28.94 10.98 15.05
C ASP A 486 -28.24 11.10 13.68
N VAL A 487 -28.00 10.00 12.97
CA VAL A 487 -27.16 10.00 11.75
C VAL A 487 -27.97 10.33 10.50
N ILE A 488 -29.04 9.58 10.21
CA ILE A 488 -29.86 9.76 9.01
C ILE A 488 -30.48 11.17 8.97
N PRO A 489 -31.09 11.72 10.03
CA PRO A 489 -31.66 13.06 9.99
C PRO A 489 -30.61 14.15 9.75
N SER A 490 -29.43 14.02 10.38
CA SER A 490 -28.32 14.96 10.16
C SER A 490 -27.80 14.92 8.72
N LEU A 491 -27.55 13.72 8.17
CA LEU A 491 -27.09 13.54 6.79
C LEU A 491 -28.12 14.05 5.78
N LYS A 492 -29.40 13.78 6.02
CA LYS A 492 -30.50 14.28 5.19
C LYS A 492 -30.49 15.81 5.14
N ALA A 493 -30.42 16.48 6.30
CA ALA A 493 -30.33 17.94 6.37
C ALA A 493 -29.06 18.51 5.67
N ILE A 494 -27.91 17.82 5.76
CA ILE A 494 -26.68 18.22 5.07
C ILE A 494 -26.84 18.14 3.54
N PHE A 495 -27.53 17.11 3.05
CA PHE A 495 -27.74 16.89 1.61
C PHE A 495 -28.82 17.81 1.05
N GLU A 496 -29.93 18.00 1.77
CA GLU A 496 -31.01 18.94 1.42
C GLU A 496 -30.54 20.41 1.42
N ALA A 497 -29.45 20.72 2.14
CA ALA A 497 -28.79 22.02 2.08
C ALA A 497 -27.91 22.25 0.82
N GLN A 498 -27.82 21.28 -0.09
CA GLN A 498 -27.07 21.40 -1.35
C GLN A 498 -28.04 21.60 -2.53
N GLU A 499 -27.97 22.77 -3.19
CA GLU A 499 -28.81 23.08 -4.36
C GLU A 499 -28.62 22.11 -5.56
N ASP A 500 -27.47 21.43 -5.61
CA ASP A 500 -27.10 20.50 -6.68
C ASP A 500 -27.57 19.04 -6.46
N LEU A 501 -28.18 18.73 -5.29
CA LEU A 501 -28.61 17.37 -4.92
C LEU A 501 -30.13 17.19 -4.96
N SER A 502 -30.59 16.12 -5.60
CA SER A 502 -31.99 15.67 -5.60
C SER A 502 -32.11 14.18 -5.25
N ASP A 503 -33.35 13.70 -5.08
CA ASP A 503 -33.68 12.27 -4.94
C ASP A 503 -32.92 11.58 -3.78
N ILE A 504 -32.85 12.27 -2.64
CA ILE A 504 -32.09 11.85 -1.45
C ILE A 504 -32.85 10.76 -0.68
N GLU A 505 -32.29 9.55 -0.70
CA GLU A 505 -32.72 8.41 0.10
C GLU A 505 -31.60 7.96 1.03
N LEU A 506 -31.95 7.64 2.28
CA LEU A 506 -31.04 7.17 3.32
C LEU A 506 -31.73 6.06 4.11
N VAL A 507 -31.12 4.88 4.17
CA VAL A 507 -31.68 3.68 4.80
C VAL A 507 -30.61 3.01 5.65
N PHE A 508 -30.98 2.48 6.81
CA PHE A 508 -30.09 1.62 7.60
C PHE A 508 -30.72 0.24 7.79
N GLN A 509 -30.10 -0.79 7.24
CA GLN A 509 -30.56 -2.18 7.32
C GLN A 509 -29.35 -3.13 7.40
N ASP A 510 -29.46 -4.26 8.11
CA ASP A 510 -28.43 -5.32 8.16
C ASP A 510 -27.01 -4.82 8.53
N ASN A 511 -26.93 -3.89 9.48
CA ASN A 511 -25.72 -3.18 9.89
C ASN A 511 -25.03 -2.39 8.78
N LYS A 512 -25.77 -1.97 7.75
CA LYS A 512 -25.32 -1.21 6.60
C LYS A 512 -26.17 0.07 6.49
N LEU A 513 -25.51 1.22 6.62
CA LEU A 513 -26.08 2.50 6.19
C LEU A 513 -25.91 2.57 4.68
N GLU A 514 -26.99 2.73 3.94
CA GLU A 514 -26.99 2.99 2.50
C GLU A 514 -27.57 4.37 2.23
N GLY A 515 -27.11 5.01 1.17
CA GLY A 515 -27.66 6.27 0.73
C GLY A 515 -27.54 6.47 -0.77
N SER A 516 -28.57 7.03 -1.38
CA SER A 516 -28.64 7.40 -2.78
C SER A 516 -29.06 8.86 -2.93
N PHE A 517 -28.56 9.49 -3.98
CA PHE A 517 -28.93 10.85 -4.39
C PHE A 517 -28.50 11.08 -5.83
N VAL A 518 -29.13 12.03 -6.51
CA VAL A 518 -28.72 12.52 -7.82
C VAL A 518 -27.95 13.83 -7.62
N ASN A 519 -26.76 13.96 -8.21
CA ASN A 519 -26.00 15.20 -8.26
C ASN A 519 -25.81 15.61 -9.72
N LYS A 520 -26.31 16.79 -10.11
CA LYS A 520 -26.19 17.33 -11.48
C LYS A 520 -26.60 16.32 -12.58
N GLY A 521 -27.66 15.56 -12.32
CA GLY A 521 -28.19 14.53 -13.22
C GLY A 521 -27.48 13.17 -13.19
N TYR A 522 -26.48 12.97 -12.31
CA TYR A 522 -25.80 11.68 -12.15
C TYR A 522 -26.22 10.99 -10.84
N PRO A 523 -26.67 9.71 -10.87
CA PRO A 523 -27.03 8.97 -9.68
C PRO A 523 -25.80 8.46 -8.92
N TYR A 524 -25.76 8.74 -7.63
CA TYR A 524 -24.77 8.26 -6.67
C TYR A 524 -25.42 7.31 -5.67
N SER A 525 -24.61 6.37 -5.19
CA SER A 525 -24.90 5.47 -4.08
C SER A 525 -23.68 5.36 -3.18
N PHE A 526 -23.88 5.28 -1.87
CA PHE A 526 -22.82 4.96 -0.92
C PHE A 526 -23.32 3.97 0.12
N TRP A 527 -22.37 3.31 0.78
CA TRP A 527 -22.68 2.52 1.95
C TRP A 527 -21.56 2.54 2.99
N ALA A 528 -21.96 2.43 4.26
CA ALA A 528 -21.09 2.22 5.41
C ALA A 528 -21.54 0.96 6.15
N PHE A 529 -20.66 -0.03 6.27
CA PHE A 529 -20.95 -1.33 6.86
C PHE A 529 -20.26 -1.50 8.22
N PHE A 530 -21.03 -1.96 9.21
CA PHE A 530 -20.68 -2.02 10.62
C PHE A 530 -20.73 -3.48 11.14
N PRO A 531 -19.87 -4.39 10.65
CA PRO A 531 -19.98 -5.84 10.89
C PRO A 531 -19.93 -6.26 12.37
N THR A 532 -19.38 -5.40 13.22
CA THR A 532 -19.12 -5.61 14.64
C THR A 532 -19.85 -4.58 15.53
N GLY A 533 -20.87 -3.90 14.99
CA GLY A 533 -21.58 -2.85 15.73
C GLY A 533 -20.72 -1.59 15.92
N LEU A 534 -20.75 -0.97 17.10
CA LEU A 534 -20.06 0.30 17.39
C LEU A 534 -18.55 0.19 17.71
N THR A 535 -18.02 -1.03 17.77
CA THR A 535 -16.62 -1.36 18.10
C THR A 535 -16.01 -2.22 16.99
N GLY A 536 -14.72 -2.07 16.66
CA GLY A 536 -14.06 -2.85 15.59
C GLY A 536 -14.11 -2.22 14.18
N PRO A 537 -13.72 -2.93 13.11
CA PRO A 537 -13.46 -2.38 11.77
C PRO A 537 -14.74 -2.12 10.94
N LYS A 538 -14.81 -0.96 10.25
CA LYS A 538 -15.98 -0.51 9.42
C LYS A 538 -15.57 -0.31 7.98
N GLY A 539 -16.32 -0.85 7.02
CA GLY A 539 -16.08 -0.64 5.59
C GLY A 539 -16.92 0.50 5.04
N PHE A 540 -16.31 1.45 4.31
CA PHE A 540 -17.04 2.53 3.64
C PHE A 540 -16.78 2.53 2.13
N SER A 541 -17.84 2.67 1.32
CA SER A 541 -17.78 2.76 -0.15
C SER A 541 -18.69 3.87 -0.68
N LEU A 542 -18.32 4.45 -1.82
CA LEU A 542 -19.08 5.45 -2.57
C LEU A 542 -18.91 5.16 -4.07
N SER A 543 -20.01 5.15 -4.82
CA SER A 543 -20.07 4.77 -6.24
C SER A 543 -21.10 5.61 -6.98
N SER A 544 -20.86 5.92 -8.25
CA SER A 544 -21.89 6.43 -9.16
C SER A 544 -22.40 5.30 -10.06
N TYR A 545 -23.72 5.22 -10.24
CA TYR A 545 -24.34 4.21 -11.10
C TYR A 545 -24.23 4.62 -12.58
N ASN A 546 -23.01 4.53 -13.11
CA ASN A 546 -22.72 4.31 -14.54
C ASN A 546 -21.23 3.98 -14.82
N SER A 547 -20.36 3.99 -13.81
CA SER A 547 -19.01 3.40 -13.89
C SER A 547 -18.94 2.13 -13.06
N GLY A 548 -18.76 0.98 -13.73
CA GLY A 548 -18.41 -0.26 -13.05
C GLY A 548 -17.11 -0.11 -12.25
N SER A 549 -17.08 -0.73 -11.06
CA SER A 549 -16.13 -0.49 -9.97
C SER A 549 -16.24 0.91 -9.34
N SER A 550 -16.39 0.94 -8.00
CA SER A 550 -16.14 2.17 -7.24
C SER A 550 -14.72 2.65 -7.52
N THR A 551 -14.53 3.96 -7.71
CA THR A 551 -13.23 4.60 -7.89
C THR A 551 -12.36 4.55 -6.62
N ILE A 552 -12.87 3.97 -5.53
CA ILE A 552 -12.35 3.99 -4.17
C ILE A 552 -12.42 2.57 -3.60
N GLU A 553 -11.26 2.04 -3.20
CA GLU A 553 -11.23 0.81 -2.39
C GLU A 553 -11.92 1.03 -1.04
N PRO A 554 -12.72 0.07 -0.54
CA PRO A 554 -13.32 0.18 0.79
C PRO A 554 -12.22 0.24 1.85
N PHE A 555 -12.26 1.29 2.69
CA PHE A 555 -11.26 1.50 3.74
C PHE A 555 -11.84 1.20 5.11
N LEU A 556 -10.97 0.79 6.04
CA LEU A 556 -11.34 0.48 7.41
C LEU A 556 -11.16 1.70 8.33
N VAL A 557 -12.23 2.10 9.02
CA VAL A 557 -12.15 2.99 10.19
C VAL A 557 -12.00 2.12 11.43
N ASP A 558 -10.86 2.25 12.13
CA ASP A 558 -10.55 1.57 13.39
C ASP A 558 -10.52 2.58 14.55
N GLU A 559 -11.71 2.94 15.02
CA GLU A 559 -11.91 3.82 16.17
C GLU A 559 -12.54 3.04 17.33
N LYS A 560 -11.97 3.20 18.54
CA LYS A 560 -12.37 2.43 19.73
C LYS A 560 -13.83 2.64 20.17
N LYS A 561 -14.45 3.77 19.79
CA LYS A 561 -15.86 4.07 20.07
C LYS A 561 -16.40 5.11 19.09
N ILE A 562 -17.17 4.67 18.10
CA ILE A 562 -17.79 5.55 17.11
C ILE A 562 -19.01 6.27 17.72
N THR A 563 -19.23 7.52 17.33
CA THR A 563 -20.46 8.29 17.63
C THR A 563 -21.10 8.79 16.34
N ALA A 564 -22.36 9.21 16.37
CA ALA A 564 -23.07 9.78 15.23
C ALA A 564 -22.26 10.85 14.47
N ARG A 565 -21.63 11.78 15.21
CA ARG A 565 -20.75 12.82 14.64
C ARG A 565 -19.57 12.27 13.84
N HIS A 566 -18.98 11.13 14.25
CA HIS A 566 -17.88 10.51 13.50
C HIS A 566 -18.38 9.89 12.20
N ILE A 567 -19.57 9.27 12.21
CA ILE A 567 -20.20 8.68 11.02
C ILE A 567 -20.53 9.78 10.01
N ILE A 568 -21.19 10.86 10.47
CA ILE A 568 -21.51 12.04 9.67
C ILE A 568 -20.24 12.64 9.06
N PHE A 569 -19.23 12.94 9.88
CA PHE A 569 -17.94 13.47 9.44
C PHE A 569 -17.27 12.61 8.37
N TRP A 570 -17.30 11.28 8.50
CA TRP A 570 -16.66 10.39 7.51
C TRP A 570 -17.45 10.31 6.20
N VAL A 571 -18.79 10.37 6.22
CA VAL A 571 -19.65 10.50 5.03
C VAL A 571 -19.36 11.83 4.32
N GLU A 572 -19.47 12.96 5.04
CA GLU A 572 -19.21 14.31 4.52
C GLU A 572 -17.82 14.41 3.89
N LYS A 573 -16.78 13.98 4.63
CA LYS A 573 -15.39 13.97 4.16
C LYS A 573 -15.20 13.14 2.89
N ARG A 574 -16.00 12.09 2.68
CA ARG A 574 -15.92 11.28 1.45
C ARG A 574 -16.59 11.96 0.26
N LEU A 575 -17.76 12.56 0.48
CA LEU A 575 -18.48 13.33 -0.53
C LEU A 575 -17.67 14.57 -0.94
N ALA A 576 -17.10 15.29 0.03
CA ALA A 576 -16.20 16.42 -0.20
C ALA A 576 -14.92 16.01 -0.95
N ALA A 577 -14.35 14.83 -0.64
CA ALA A 577 -13.22 14.28 -1.39
C ALA A 577 -13.55 13.83 -2.83
N GLN A 578 -14.84 13.82 -3.22
CA GLN A 578 -15.29 13.66 -4.60
C GLN A 578 -15.82 14.98 -5.22
N GLY A 579 -15.78 16.09 -4.47
CA GLY A 579 -16.35 17.37 -4.91
C GLY A 579 -17.88 17.37 -5.01
N ILE A 580 -18.56 16.41 -4.37
CA ILE A 580 -20.02 16.27 -4.38
C ILE A 580 -20.67 17.31 -3.46
N ILE A 581 -20.06 17.54 -2.29
CA ILE A 581 -20.40 18.64 -1.37
C ILE A 581 -19.17 19.55 -1.21
N PRO A 582 -19.33 20.82 -0.80
CA PRO A 582 -18.22 21.73 -0.59
C PRO A 582 -17.19 21.18 0.40
N VAL A 583 -15.90 21.40 0.10
CA VAL A 583 -14.83 21.16 1.07
C VAL A 583 -14.90 22.28 2.12
N TRP A 584 -15.39 21.93 3.32
CA TRP A 584 -15.30 22.66 4.59
C TRP A 584 -15.00 24.17 4.48
N LYS A 585 -16.04 25.01 4.56
CA LYS A 585 -15.86 26.36 5.10
C LYS A 585 -15.66 26.22 6.62
N GLU A 586 -14.84 27.12 7.17
CA GLU A 586 -14.21 27.06 8.51
C GLU A 586 -15.15 26.67 9.67
#